data_AF-A0A819YQ62-F1
#
_entry.id   AF-A0A819YQ62-F1
#
_cell.length_a   1.000
_cell.length_b   1.000
_cell.length_c   1.000
_cell.angle_alpha   90.00
_cell.angle_beta   90.00
_cell.angle_gamma   90.00
#
_symmetry.space_group_name_H-M   'P 1'
#
loop_
_entity.id
_entity.type
_entity.pdbx_description
1 polymer ?
#
loop_
_entity_poly.entity_id
_entity_poly.type
_entity_poly.pdbx_seq_one_letter_code
_entity_poly.pdbx_strand_id
1 'polypeptide(L)'
;MNSEKEIMNFMEVTTISTLNNDIVKINCQSENEQLLDKYTFSNALALSVKLGIWEALLDNEVEFVADLANRLKQEKHIKIQHGLMQRKSGELYSLKHAVNLSHDFLDTPDFYWSNSRLENLYKKVFHYFAIAKRTKVLNERLNFSLELIQVIEASLNEKKHVRLEWIIIALIFVEVFFNIIDHVDFNTWKFTSKHSKTPDDRV
;
A
#
# COMPACT_ATOMS: atom_id res chain seq x y z
N MET A 1 -16.15 13.63 -2.73
CA MET A 1 -15.27 13.77 -1.56
C MET A 1 -16.13 14.19 -0.40
N ASN A 2 -16.34 13.31 0.58
CA ASN A 2 -16.93 13.73 1.85
C ASN A 2 -15.95 14.73 2.48
N SER A 3 -16.42 15.95 2.74
CA SER A 3 -15.61 16.95 3.43
C SER A 3 -15.57 16.56 4.90
N GLU A 4 -14.47 15.97 5.34
CA GLU A 4 -14.20 15.79 6.76
C GLU A 4 -14.22 17.16 7.45
N LYS A 5 -14.91 17.25 8.58
CA LYS A 5 -15.07 18.50 9.34
C LYS A 5 -15.09 18.21 10.83
N GLU A 6 -14.42 19.06 11.59
CA GLU A 6 -14.38 19.01 13.05
C GLU A 6 -14.83 20.36 13.60
N ILE A 7 -15.76 20.35 14.56
CA ILE A 7 -16.38 21.56 15.13
C ILE A 7 -16.27 21.47 16.65
N MET A 8 -15.77 22.52 17.28
CA MET A 8 -15.69 22.65 18.74
C MET A 8 -16.26 23.97 19.22
N ASN A 9 -16.89 23.94 20.39
CA ASN A 9 -17.36 25.13 21.08
C ASN A 9 -16.21 25.78 21.85
N PHE A 10 -16.17 27.11 21.93
CA PHE A 10 -15.15 27.84 22.69
C PHE A 10 -15.76 28.85 23.66
N MET A 11 -15.03 29.14 24.74
CA MET A 11 -15.36 30.13 25.76
C MET A 11 -14.10 30.90 26.16
N GLU A 12 -14.23 32.20 26.35
CA GLU A 12 -13.15 33.03 26.86
C GLU A 12 -13.17 33.01 28.39
N VAL A 13 -12.02 32.74 29.00
CA VAL A 13 -11.87 32.61 30.45
C VAL A 13 -10.66 33.44 30.88
N THR A 14 -10.72 34.03 32.07
CA THR A 14 -9.61 34.78 32.67
C THR A 14 -8.52 33.89 33.28
N THR A 15 -8.62 32.57 33.09
CA THR A 15 -7.68 31.55 33.60
C THR A 15 -6.85 30.95 32.46
N ILE A 16 -5.94 30.03 32.79
CA ILE A 16 -5.10 29.31 31.82
C ILE A 16 -5.97 28.59 30.76
N SER A 17 -5.55 28.67 29.50
CA SER A 17 -6.18 27.96 28.39
C SER A 17 -6.16 26.46 28.61
N THR A 18 -7.33 25.83 28.49
CA THR A 18 -7.52 24.40 28.72
C THR A 18 -8.61 23.86 27.83
N LEU A 19 -8.55 22.57 27.49
CA LEU A 19 -9.58 21.89 26.74
C LEU A 19 -10.14 20.77 27.61
N ASN A 20 -11.39 20.95 28.05
CA ASN A 20 -12.11 19.99 28.89
C ASN A 20 -13.57 19.92 28.39
N ASN A 21 -14.13 18.71 28.35
CA ASN A 21 -15.53 18.44 27.99
C ASN A 21 -15.95 19.08 26.64
N ASP A 22 -15.15 18.91 25.59
CA ASP A 22 -15.39 19.46 24.24
C ASP A 22 -15.49 20.99 24.16
N ILE A 23 -15.10 21.70 25.22
CA ILE A 23 -15.10 23.16 25.26
C ILE A 23 -13.65 23.66 25.33
N VAL A 24 -13.29 24.46 24.34
CA VAL A 24 -12.02 25.18 24.29
C VAL A 24 -12.11 26.42 25.17
N LYS A 25 -11.37 26.44 26.28
CA LYS A 25 -11.25 27.62 27.15
C LYS A 25 -10.00 28.39 26.76
N ILE A 26 -10.15 29.66 26.40
CA ILE A 26 -9.05 30.52 25.94
C ILE A 26 -8.79 31.62 26.97
N ASN A 27 -7.54 31.76 27.39
CA ASN A 27 -7.08 32.81 28.29
C ASN A 27 -7.19 34.19 27.62
N CYS A 28 -7.82 35.15 28.31
CA CYS A 28 -8.02 36.52 27.83
C CYS A 28 -7.13 37.58 28.53
N GLN A 29 -6.14 37.16 29.33
CA GLN A 29 -5.31 38.10 30.12
C GLN A 29 -4.42 39.01 29.27
N SER A 30 -3.94 38.55 28.11
CA SER A 30 -3.17 39.38 27.18
C SER A 30 -3.50 39.00 25.73
N GLU A 31 -3.58 40.00 24.85
CA GLU A 31 -4.00 39.83 23.45
C GLU A 31 -3.03 38.94 22.65
N ASN A 32 -1.72 39.09 22.89
CA ASN A 32 -0.71 38.26 22.25
C ASN A 32 -0.77 36.79 22.69
N GLU A 33 -1.02 36.53 23.97
CA GLU A 33 -1.16 35.16 24.47
C GLU A 33 -2.45 34.51 23.98
N GLN A 34 -3.53 35.28 23.89
CA GLN A 34 -4.80 34.82 23.33
C GLN A 34 -4.62 34.40 21.87
N LEU A 35 -3.85 35.15 21.07
CA LEU A 35 -3.56 34.82 19.69
C LEU A 35 -2.75 33.52 19.57
N LEU A 36 -1.71 33.36 20.40
CA LEU A 36 -0.88 32.14 20.44
C LEU A 36 -1.69 30.91 20.86
N ASP A 37 -2.58 31.05 21.84
CA ASP A 37 -3.45 29.96 22.29
C ASP A 37 -4.45 29.58 21.20
N LYS A 38 -5.10 30.56 20.56
CA LYS A 38 -5.98 30.35 19.38
C LYS A 38 -5.25 29.64 18.24
N TYR A 39 -4.02 30.06 17.95
CA TYR A 39 -3.18 29.40 16.96
C TYR A 39 -2.90 27.93 17.33
N THR A 40 -2.56 27.66 18.59
CA THR A 40 -2.27 26.30 19.09
C THR A 40 -3.47 25.37 18.90
N PHE A 41 -4.66 25.83 19.28
CA PHE A 41 -5.91 25.08 19.07
C PHE A 41 -6.20 24.85 17.59
N SER A 42 -6.03 25.88 16.77
CA SER A 42 -6.30 25.80 15.33
C SER A 42 -5.34 24.83 14.63
N ASN A 43 -4.07 24.83 15.04
CA ASN A 43 -3.04 23.92 14.53
C ASN A 43 -3.40 22.46 14.86
N ALA A 44 -3.72 22.17 16.12
CA ALA A 44 -4.09 20.81 16.53
C ALA A 44 -5.39 20.31 15.86
N LEU A 45 -6.40 21.18 15.72
CA LEU A 45 -7.62 20.88 14.97
C LEU A 45 -7.34 20.59 13.49
N ALA A 46 -6.50 21.40 12.84
CA ALA A 46 -6.13 21.18 11.45
C ALA A 46 -5.43 19.81 11.26
N LEU A 47 -4.58 19.42 12.21
CA LEU A 47 -3.93 18.10 12.21
C LEU A 47 -4.95 16.96 12.37
N SER A 48 -5.92 17.10 13.27
CA SER A 48 -6.98 16.10 13.48
C SER A 48 -7.85 15.91 12.23
N VAL A 49 -8.26 17.00 11.57
CA VAL A 49 -9.03 16.96 10.31
C VAL A 49 -8.20 16.34 9.19
N LYS A 50 -6.92 16.73 9.05
CA LYS A 50 -6.01 16.17 8.06
C LYS A 50 -5.85 14.66 8.24
N LEU A 51 -5.72 14.21 9.49
CA LEU A 51 -5.66 12.79 9.82
C LEU A 51 -6.97 12.07 9.45
N GLY A 52 -8.13 12.69 9.70
CA GLY A 52 -9.43 12.18 9.27
C GLY A 52 -9.53 11.97 7.76
N ILE A 53 -8.99 12.89 6.96
CA ILE A 53 -8.96 12.73 5.49
C ILE A 53 -8.14 11.50 5.10
N TRP A 54 -6.98 11.26 5.74
CA TRP A 54 -6.17 10.07 5.46
C TRP A 54 -6.81 8.78 5.93
N GLU A 55 -7.47 8.80 7.10
CA GLU A 55 -8.27 7.67 7.59
C GLU A 55 -9.36 7.30 6.58
N ALA A 56 -10.12 8.29 6.08
CA ALA A 56 -11.16 8.08 5.08
C ALA A 56 -10.58 7.58 3.73
N LEU A 57 -9.42 8.07 3.31
CA LEU A 57 -8.75 7.56 2.11
C LEU A 57 -8.32 6.09 2.30
N LEU A 58 -7.75 5.74 3.45
CA LEU A 58 -7.36 4.37 3.74
C LEU A 58 -8.57 3.43 3.82
N ASP A 59 -9.67 3.87 4.44
CA ASP A 59 -10.88 3.04 4.57
C ASP A 59 -11.41 2.58 3.20
N ASN A 60 -11.41 3.46 2.20
CA ASN A 60 -11.80 3.12 0.83
C ASN A 60 -10.86 2.07 0.20
N GLU A 61 -9.56 2.15 0.46
CA GLU A 61 -8.58 1.21 -0.10
C GLU A 61 -8.59 -0.15 0.64
N VAL A 62 -8.83 -0.15 1.95
CA VAL A 62 -8.93 -1.37 2.76
C VAL A 62 -10.10 -2.24 2.29
N GLU A 63 -11.25 -1.64 1.97
CA GLU A 63 -12.41 -2.37 1.46
C GLU A 63 -12.08 -3.08 0.13
N PHE A 64 -11.36 -2.42 -0.78
CA PHE A 64 -10.90 -3.01 -2.02
C PHE A 64 -9.92 -4.17 -1.79
N VAL A 65 -8.94 -4.01 -0.90
CA VAL A 65 -7.97 -5.07 -0.59
C VAL A 65 -8.66 -6.28 0.05
N ALA A 66 -9.62 -6.05 0.94
CA ALA A 66 -10.40 -7.11 1.58
C ALA A 66 -11.28 -7.88 0.59
N ASP A 67 -11.97 -7.17 -0.31
CA ASP A 67 -12.75 -7.81 -1.40
C ASP A 67 -11.84 -8.64 -2.31
N LEU A 68 -10.68 -8.11 -2.67
CA LEU A 68 -9.72 -8.80 -3.52
C LEU A 68 -9.16 -10.07 -2.86
N ALA A 69 -8.84 -10.01 -1.56
CA ALA A 69 -8.45 -11.18 -0.76
C ALA A 69 -9.58 -12.22 -0.67
N ASN A 70 -10.84 -11.79 -0.50
CA ASN A 70 -11.99 -12.69 -0.48
C ASN A 70 -12.22 -13.38 -1.83
N ARG A 71 -12.10 -12.66 -2.94
CA ARG A 71 -12.18 -13.25 -4.29
C ARG A 71 -11.08 -14.29 -4.49
N LEU A 72 -9.86 -14.08 -3.98
CA LEU A 72 -8.76 -15.05 -4.08
C LEU A 72 -9.04 -16.33 -3.31
N LYS A 73 -9.73 -16.22 -2.18
CA LYS A 73 -10.17 -17.38 -1.41
C LYS A 73 -11.23 -18.20 -2.13
N GLN A 74 -12.17 -17.54 -2.83
CA GLN A 74 -13.31 -18.20 -3.46
C GLN A 74 -13.02 -18.72 -4.87
N GLU A 75 -12.25 -17.98 -5.66
CA GLU A 75 -11.99 -18.31 -7.06
C GLU A 75 -10.58 -18.89 -7.26
N LYS A 76 -10.52 -20.10 -7.80
CA LYS A 76 -9.25 -20.76 -8.18
C LYS A 76 -8.48 -19.97 -9.27
N HIS A 77 -9.20 -19.19 -10.09
CA HIS A 77 -8.66 -18.41 -11.22
C HIS A 77 -9.27 -17.01 -11.31
N ILE A 78 -8.80 -16.08 -10.50
CA ILE A 78 -9.14 -14.67 -10.74
C ILE A 78 -8.32 -14.13 -11.91
N LYS A 79 -9.02 -13.51 -12.87
CA LYS A 79 -8.42 -12.65 -13.89
C LYS A 79 -8.22 -11.23 -13.33
N ILE A 80 -7.32 -11.06 -12.36
CA ILE A 80 -6.85 -9.71 -12.00
C ILE A 80 -5.80 -9.28 -13.01
N GLN A 81 -6.00 -8.12 -13.63
CA GLN A 81 -4.98 -7.50 -14.46
C GLN A 81 -3.83 -7.05 -13.56
N HIS A 82 -2.63 -7.60 -13.77
CA HIS A 82 -1.42 -7.25 -13.01
C HIS A 82 -1.19 -5.73 -12.90
N GLY A 83 -1.51 -4.97 -13.96
CA GLY A 83 -1.41 -3.51 -13.95
C GLY A 83 -2.36 -2.81 -12.98
N LEU A 84 -3.53 -3.40 -12.67
CA LEU A 84 -4.44 -2.88 -11.65
C LEU A 84 -3.82 -3.02 -10.25
N MET A 85 -3.18 -4.17 -9.99
CA MET A 85 -2.51 -4.46 -8.72
C MET A 85 -1.35 -3.51 -8.47
N GLN A 86 -0.50 -3.31 -9.47
CA GLN A 86 0.63 -2.38 -9.40
C GLN A 86 0.19 -0.93 -9.19
N ARG A 87 -0.90 -0.50 -9.84
CA ARG A 87 -1.46 0.84 -9.63
C ARG A 87 -1.95 1.01 -8.21
N LYS A 88 -2.68 0.03 -7.68
CA LYS A 88 -3.20 0.06 -6.30
C LYS A 88 -2.10 0.00 -5.25
N SER A 89 -1.07 -0.81 -5.49
CA SER A 89 0.16 -0.82 -4.71
C SER A 89 0.79 0.58 -4.67
N GLY A 90 0.92 1.24 -5.82
CA GLY A 90 1.43 2.62 -5.92
C GLY A 90 0.59 3.66 -5.17
N GLU A 91 -0.74 3.57 -5.24
CA GLU A 91 -1.66 4.44 -4.50
C GLU A 91 -1.45 4.30 -2.98
N LEU A 92 -1.33 3.07 -2.46
CA LEU A 92 -1.06 2.82 -1.05
C LEU A 92 0.35 3.21 -0.61
N TYR A 93 1.38 3.03 -1.46
CA TYR A 93 2.72 3.53 -1.17
C TYR A 93 2.78 5.05 -1.14
N SER A 94 2.04 5.73 -2.01
CA SER A 94 1.90 7.19 -1.98
C SER A 94 1.26 7.65 -0.66
N LEU A 95 0.19 6.97 -0.24
CA LEU A 95 -0.45 7.26 1.05
C LEU A 95 0.50 6.98 2.23
N LYS A 96 1.26 5.87 2.21
CA LYS A 96 2.29 5.55 3.20
C LYS A 96 3.34 6.65 3.29
N HIS A 97 3.79 7.14 2.14
CA HIS A 97 4.77 8.21 2.07
C HIS A 97 4.22 9.51 2.67
N ALA A 98 2.97 9.89 2.33
CA ALA A 98 2.30 11.06 2.88
C ALA A 98 2.13 10.98 4.41
N VAL A 99 1.74 9.81 4.93
CA VAL A 99 1.61 9.57 6.38
C VAL A 99 2.99 9.55 7.06
N ASN A 100 4.02 8.98 6.45
CA ASN A 100 5.36 8.94 7.04
C ASN A 100 6.05 10.31 7.04
N LEU A 101 5.84 11.14 6.02
CA LEU A 101 6.25 12.56 6.04
C LEU A 101 5.59 13.33 7.18
N SER A 102 4.42 12.88 7.60
CA SER A 102 3.66 13.47 8.70
C SER A 102 4.12 12.99 10.08
N HIS A 103 5.10 12.08 10.14
CA HIS A 103 5.67 11.63 11.41
C HIS A 103 6.30 12.79 12.21
N ASP A 104 6.79 13.83 11.53
CA ASP A 104 7.22 15.09 12.15
C ASP A 104 6.14 15.78 13.00
N PHE A 105 4.85 15.46 12.81
CA PHE A 105 3.78 16.00 13.65
C PHE A 105 3.62 15.26 14.99
N LEU A 106 4.26 14.11 15.18
CA LEU A 106 4.16 13.37 16.45
C LEU A 106 5.03 13.98 17.55
N ASP A 107 6.08 14.68 17.15
CA ASP A 107 6.90 15.47 18.05
C ASP A 107 6.31 16.87 18.23
N THR A 108 6.64 17.49 19.36
CA THR A 108 6.19 18.86 19.63
C THR A 108 6.99 19.83 18.76
N PRO A 109 6.37 20.63 17.87
CA PRO A 109 7.11 21.51 16.97
C PRO A 109 8.00 22.53 17.71
N ASP A 110 9.17 22.85 17.13
CA ASP A 110 10.18 23.75 17.71
C ASP A 110 9.62 25.11 18.15
N PHE A 111 8.61 25.61 17.42
CA PHE A 111 7.89 26.83 17.75
C PHE A 111 7.44 26.87 19.23
N TYR A 112 6.98 25.73 19.75
CA TYR A 112 6.46 25.62 21.10
C TYR A 112 7.55 25.51 22.17
N TRP A 113 8.79 25.15 21.82
CA TRP A 113 9.86 24.94 22.80
C TRP A 113 10.28 26.20 23.54
N SER A 114 10.05 27.37 22.92
CA SER A 114 10.35 28.67 23.51
C SER A 114 9.44 29.02 24.71
N ASN A 115 8.28 28.38 24.83
CA ASN A 115 7.27 28.72 25.84
C ASN A 115 6.66 27.46 26.46
N SER A 116 7.10 27.09 27.66
CA SER A 116 6.63 25.90 28.38
C SER A 116 5.11 25.87 28.63
N ARG A 117 4.44 27.04 28.71
CA ARG A 117 2.98 27.12 28.84
C ARG A 117 2.31 26.69 27.55
N LEU A 118 2.79 27.22 26.43
CA LEU A 118 2.26 26.94 25.10
C LEU A 118 2.53 25.48 24.67
N GLU A 119 3.72 24.98 25.00
CA GLU A 119 4.10 23.58 24.83
C GLU A 119 3.15 22.62 25.57
N ASN A 120 2.88 22.91 26.84
CA ASN A 120 1.94 22.12 27.65
C ASN A 120 0.51 22.21 27.10
N LEU A 121 0.09 23.37 26.59
CA LEU A 121 -1.20 23.52 25.94
C LEU A 121 -1.28 22.64 24.69
N TYR A 122 -0.29 22.74 23.80
CA TYR A 122 -0.20 21.92 22.59
C TYR A 122 -0.26 20.43 22.92
N LYS A 123 0.56 19.95 23.88
CA LYS A 123 0.57 18.54 24.30
C LYS A 123 -0.78 18.05 24.82
N LYS A 124 -1.50 18.87 25.60
CA LYS A 124 -2.85 18.52 26.10
C LYS A 124 -3.85 18.39 24.96
N VAL A 125 -3.86 19.34 24.03
CA VAL A 125 -4.79 19.34 22.89
C VAL A 125 -4.44 18.20 21.93
N PHE A 126 -3.15 17.97 21.68
CA PHE A 126 -2.66 16.87 20.87
C PHE A 126 -3.06 15.49 21.45
N HIS A 127 -2.96 15.35 22.78
CA HIS A 127 -3.44 14.16 23.47
C HIS A 127 -4.96 14.02 23.41
N TYR A 128 -5.71 15.12 23.53
CA TYR A 128 -7.17 15.13 23.45
C TYR A 128 -7.67 14.56 22.12
N PHE A 129 -7.13 15.04 21.00
CA PHE A 129 -7.46 14.52 19.66
C PHE A 129 -6.87 13.13 19.38
N ALA A 130 -6.14 12.56 20.34
CA ALA A 130 -5.48 11.26 20.25
C ALA A 130 -4.62 11.09 18.99
N ILE A 131 -3.98 12.17 18.52
CA ILE A 131 -3.32 12.23 17.21
C ILE A 131 -2.26 11.12 17.09
N ALA A 132 -1.38 10.96 18.08
CA ALA A 132 -0.37 9.90 18.05
C ALA A 132 -0.97 8.48 17.98
N LYS A 133 -2.03 8.20 18.76
CA LYS A 133 -2.68 6.90 18.76
C LYS A 133 -3.35 6.62 17.41
N ARG A 134 -4.07 7.60 16.86
CA ARG A 134 -4.76 7.51 15.57
C ARG A 134 -3.76 7.30 14.42
N THR A 135 -2.67 8.07 14.38
CA THR A 135 -1.59 7.89 13.40
C THR A 135 -0.95 6.50 13.49
N LYS A 136 -0.76 5.96 14.69
CA LYS A 136 -0.25 4.60 14.87
C LYS A 136 -1.19 3.55 14.28
N VAL A 137 -2.48 3.61 14.59
CA VAL A 137 -3.50 2.69 14.07
C VAL A 137 -3.59 2.80 12.54
N LEU A 138 -3.56 4.01 11.99
CA LEU A 138 -3.54 4.25 10.55
C LEU A 138 -2.35 3.55 9.89
N ASN A 139 -1.15 3.70 10.45
CA ASN A 139 0.07 3.05 9.94
C ASN A 139 -0.01 1.53 10.02
N GLU A 140 -0.52 0.95 11.10
CA GLU A 140 -0.70 -0.50 11.25
C GLU A 140 -1.66 -1.05 10.17
N ARG A 141 -2.82 -0.42 9.98
CA ARG A 141 -3.81 -0.81 8.95
C ARG A 141 -3.25 -0.68 7.53
N LEU A 142 -2.47 0.37 7.29
CA LEU A 142 -1.82 0.60 6.00
C LEU A 142 -0.76 -0.47 5.71
N ASN A 143 0.08 -0.81 6.70
CA ASN A 143 1.09 -1.87 6.56
C ASN A 143 0.45 -3.22 6.27
N PHE A 144 -0.59 -3.59 7.01
CA PHE A 144 -1.33 -4.83 6.76
C PHE A 144 -1.90 -4.88 5.33
N SER A 145 -2.46 -3.77 4.84
CA SER A 145 -3.01 -3.70 3.48
C SER A 145 -1.92 -3.89 2.41
N LEU A 146 -0.74 -3.27 2.60
CA LEU A 146 0.40 -3.45 1.71
C LEU A 146 0.93 -4.89 1.73
N GLU A 147 1.03 -5.52 2.90
CA GLU A 147 1.45 -6.92 3.03
C GLU A 147 0.49 -7.85 2.26
N LEU A 148 -0.82 -7.66 2.41
CA LEU A 148 -1.80 -8.42 1.63
C LEU A 148 -1.60 -8.22 0.13
N ILE A 149 -1.43 -6.98 -0.33
CA ILE A 149 -1.18 -6.70 -1.76
C ILE A 149 0.06 -7.44 -2.27
N GLN A 150 1.16 -7.44 -1.50
CA GLN A 150 2.39 -8.11 -1.89
C GLN A 150 2.21 -9.63 -2.00
N VAL A 151 1.52 -10.25 -1.04
CA VAL A 151 1.20 -11.69 -1.07
C VAL A 151 0.40 -12.03 -2.33
N ILE A 152 -0.55 -11.16 -2.68
CA ILE A 152 -1.39 -11.35 -3.84
C ILE A 152 -0.59 -11.21 -5.14
N GLU A 153 0.25 -10.18 -5.26
CA GLU A 153 1.15 -9.99 -6.40
C GLU A 153 2.08 -11.20 -6.59
N ALA A 154 2.65 -11.72 -5.51
CA ALA A 154 3.50 -12.92 -5.54
C ALA A 154 2.74 -14.14 -6.11
N SER A 155 1.50 -14.38 -5.64
CA SER A 155 0.66 -15.48 -6.13
C SER A 155 0.30 -15.37 -7.62
N LEU A 156 0.15 -14.14 -8.12
CA LEU A 156 -0.09 -13.89 -9.56
C LEU A 156 1.18 -14.10 -10.38
N ASN A 157 2.34 -13.76 -9.84
CA ASN A 157 3.61 -13.94 -10.53
C ASN A 157 4.01 -15.41 -10.62
N GLU A 158 3.77 -16.21 -9.59
CA GLU A 158 4.01 -17.67 -9.61
C GLU A 158 3.26 -18.34 -10.78
N LYS A 159 2.00 -17.96 -11.03
CA LYS A 159 1.22 -18.45 -12.18
C LYS A 159 1.84 -18.11 -13.53
N LYS A 160 2.54 -16.96 -13.64
CA LYS A 160 3.24 -16.57 -14.87
C LYS A 160 4.50 -17.41 -15.07
N HIS A 161 5.28 -17.63 -14.00
CA HIS A 161 6.47 -18.48 -14.06
C HIS A 161 6.12 -19.91 -14.48
N VAL A 162 5.09 -20.52 -13.87
CA VAL A 162 4.62 -21.86 -14.26
C VAL A 162 4.23 -21.92 -15.74
N ARG A 163 3.57 -20.89 -16.28
CA ARG A 163 3.23 -20.86 -17.72
C ARG A 163 4.48 -20.81 -18.59
N LEU A 164 5.49 -20.03 -18.21
CA LEU A 164 6.76 -19.95 -18.91
C LEU A 164 7.48 -21.30 -18.87
N GLU A 165 7.49 -21.98 -17.73
CA GLU A 165 8.06 -23.33 -17.59
C GLU A 165 7.40 -24.33 -18.55
N TRP A 166 6.07 -24.35 -18.64
CA TRP A 166 5.36 -25.20 -19.60
C TRP A 166 5.71 -24.89 -21.06
N ILE A 167 5.93 -23.61 -21.40
CA ILE A 167 6.39 -23.22 -22.74
C ILE A 167 7.78 -23.77 -23.02
N ILE A 168 8.71 -23.67 -22.06
CA ILE A 168 10.07 -24.22 -22.22
C ILE A 168 10.03 -25.75 -22.37
N ILE A 169 9.26 -26.46 -21.55
CA ILE A 169 9.13 -27.92 -21.64
C ILE A 169 8.58 -28.33 -23.01
N ALA A 170 7.55 -27.62 -23.51
CA ALA A 170 6.99 -27.87 -24.84
C ALA A 170 8.02 -27.65 -25.96
N LEU A 171 8.82 -26.58 -25.88
CA LEU A 171 9.87 -26.28 -26.87
C LEU A 171 10.95 -27.38 -26.91
N ILE A 172 11.40 -27.87 -25.75
CA ILE A 172 12.36 -28.98 -25.67
C ILE A 172 11.77 -30.25 -26.29
N PHE A 173 10.49 -30.54 -26.04
CA PHE A 173 9.84 -31.73 -26.59
C PHE A 173 9.76 -31.70 -28.12
N VAL A 174 9.46 -30.54 -28.69
CA VAL A 174 9.43 -30.33 -30.15
C VAL A 174 10.82 -30.55 -30.76
N GLU A 175 11.87 -30.02 -30.14
CA GLU A 175 13.27 -30.19 -30.59
C GLU A 175 13.68 -31.67 -30.61
N VAL A 176 13.41 -32.39 -29.51
CA VAL A 176 13.72 -33.83 -29.41
C VAL A 176 12.95 -34.63 -30.45
N PHE A 177 11.69 -34.28 -30.70
CA PHE A 177 10.86 -34.95 -31.70
C PHE A 177 11.43 -34.80 -33.12
N PHE A 178 11.83 -33.58 -33.51
CA PHE A 178 12.49 -33.35 -34.80
C PHE A 178 13.79 -34.14 -34.92
N ASN A 179 14.62 -34.14 -33.87
CA ASN A 179 15.87 -34.89 -33.87
C ASN A 179 15.66 -36.41 -34.06
N ILE A 180 14.61 -36.98 -33.45
CA ILE A 180 14.26 -38.40 -33.61
C ILE A 180 13.83 -38.70 -35.06
N ILE A 181 12.99 -37.84 -35.65
CA ILE A 181 12.58 -38.01 -37.06
C ILE A 181 13.81 -38.01 -37.97
N ASP A 182 14.67 -37.00 -37.85
CA ASP A 182 15.89 -36.88 -38.66
C ASP A 182 16.79 -38.10 -38.49
N HIS A 183 16.90 -38.64 -37.27
CA HIS A 183 17.71 -39.83 -37.00
C HIS A 183 17.13 -41.10 -37.64
N VAL A 184 15.81 -41.28 -37.60
CA VAL A 184 15.12 -42.42 -38.22
C VAL A 184 15.19 -42.34 -39.74
N ASP A 185 14.96 -41.16 -40.33
CA ASP A 185 15.08 -40.93 -41.76
C ASP A 185 16.51 -41.19 -42.26
N PHE A 186 17.52 -40.75 -41.51
CA PHE A 186 18.91 -41.07 -41.81
C PHE A 186 19.21 -42.57 -41.75
N ASN A 187 18.68 -43.28 -40.75
CA ASN A 187 18.92 -44.72 -40.59
C ASN A 187 18.18 -45.55 -41.64
N THR A 188 16.95 -45.16 -42.01
CA THR A 188 16.18 -45.82 -43.08
C THR A 188 16.85 -45.63 -44.44
N TRP A 189 17.38 -44.43 -44.74
CA TRP A 189 18.19 -44.19 -45.95
C TRP A 189 19.48 -45.02 -45.99
N LYS A 190 20.14 -45.20 -44.84
CA LYS A 190 21.33 -46.06 -44.73
C LYS A 190 21.00 -47.54 -44.95
N PHE A 191 19.82 -47.99 -44.54
CA PHE A 191 19.37 -49.36 -44.76
C PHE A 191 19.03 -49.63 -46.25
N THR A 192 18.31 -48.72 -46.90
CA THR A 192 17.94 -48.86 -48.33
C THR A 192 19.16 -48.78 -49.25
N SER A 193 20.12 -47.88 -48.97
CA SER A 193 21.37 -47.78 -49.74
C SER A 193 22.32 -48.98 -49.57
N LYS A 194 22.19 -49.76 -48.49
CA LYS A 194 22.96 -51.00 -48.29
C LYS A 194 22.38 -52.19 -49.07
N HIS A 195 21.08 -52.19 -49.33
CA HIS A 195 20.40 -53.27 -50.06
C HIS A 195 20.41 -53.09 -51.59
N SER A 196 20.66 -51.87 -52.10
CA SER A 196 20.78 -51.59 -53.53
C SER A 196 22.17 -51.88 -54.12
N LYS A 197 23.12 -52.39 -53.33
CA LYS A 197 24.46 -52.81 -53.76
C LYS A 197 24.61 -54.33 -53.75
N THR A 198 23.76 -55.05 -54.48
CA THR A 198 24.09 -56.38 -55.00
C THR A 198 24.30 -56.23 -56.51
N PRO A 199 25.52 -56.43 -57.03
CA PRO A 199 25.79 -56.27 -58.46
C PRO A 199 25.07 -57.36 -59.25
N ASP A 200 24.30 -56.92 -60.25
CA ASP A 200 23.88 -57.77 -61.37
C ASP A 200 25.08 -57.91 -62.31
N ASP A 201 26.02 -58.79 -61.93
CA ASP A 201 27.15 -59.21 -62.76
C ASP A 201 26.92 -60.67 -63.17
N ARG A 202 25.92 -60.95 -64.01
CA ARG A 202 25.88 -62.13 -64.89
C ARG A 202 25.08 -61.83 -66.16
N VAL A 203 25.79 -61.50 -67.25
CA VAL A 203 25.80 -62.18 -68.57
C VAL A 203 26.48 -61.27 -69.59
#